data_AF-A0A9X2AJ67-F1
#
_entry.id   AF-A0A9X2AJ67-F1
#
_cell.length_a   1.000
_cell.length_b   1.000
_cell.length_c   1.000
_cell.angle_alpha   90.00
_cell.angle_beta   90.00
_cell.angle_gamma   90.00
#
_symmetry.space_group_name_H-M   'P 1'
#
loop_
_entity.id
_entity.type
_entity.pdbx_description
1 polymer ?
#
loop_
_entity_poly.entity_id
_entity_poly.type
_entity_poly.pdbx_seq_one_letter_code
_entity_poly.pdbx_strand_id
1 'polypeptide(L)'
;MKNFIIVLFSFTFICCSSKKNKESQVAKSNLLDSKIETKIVVAANQTEKYLSLLQGKSVGIVANQTSVIFKGEKNVHLVDSLISLDIKVVKVFAPEHGFRGKADAGEHVADGIDAKTGLPIISLYGSNRKPSKNQLKGIEVMVFDIQDVGVRFYTYISTLHYVMEVCAELNIPLIVLDRPNPNGHYIDGPMLEQEVKSFVGMHPVPTVYGMTIGEYGKMINGEKWLENGIQCDLTVIPLKNYTHNSEYDLPIKPSPNLPNSKSINLYPSLCFFEGTNVSAGRGTEMQFQIFGSPFVSNNSFDFSFTPQPNFGAKHPKHEGKVCLGRDLRSTEKLSSLNLSWLIESYNNTENKEKFFNKFFPKLAGTKKLQTQIEQGLSSKEIKATWQKGINGFKIVREKYTIY
;
A
#
# COMPACT_ATOMS: atom_id res chain seq x y z
N MET A 1 -66.36 -74.92 44.39
CA MET A 1 -66.37 -73.97 45.52
C MET A 1 -65.86 -72.62 45.03
N LYS A 2 -66.62 -71.56 45.34
CA LYS A 2 -66.39 -70.12 45.11
C LYS A 2 -66.58 -69.60 43.67
N ASN A 3 -67.76 -69.01 43.46
CA ASN A 3 -68.10 -68.07 42.39
C ASN A 3 -67.17 -66.86 42.39
N PHE A 4 -66.75 -66.36 41.22
CA PHE A 4 -66.49 -64.92 41.02
C PHE A 4 -66.59 -64.52 39.53
N ILE A 5 -67.72 -63.87 39.22
CA ILE A 5 -67.98 -62.75 38.31
C ILE A 5 -67.37 -62.76 36.89
N ILE A 6 -68.27 -62.82 35.92
CA ILE A 6 -68.13 -62.49 34.49
C ILE A 6 -68.28 -60.96 34.32
N VAL A 7 -67.37 -60.33 33.56
CA VAL A 7 -67.68 -59.10 32.79
C VAL A 7 -66.97 -59.19 31.44
N LEU A 8 -67.77 -59.21 30.37
CA LEU A 8 -67.37 -59.08 28.96
C LEU A 8 -66.82 -57.68 28.68
N PHE A 9 -65.79 -57.57 27.82
CA PHE A 9 -65.72 -56.45 26.88
C PHE A 9 -65.20 -56.92 25.52
N SER A 10 -66.08 -56.83 24.52
CA SER A 10 -65.78 -57.08 23.11
C SER A 10 -64.94 -55.94 22.53
N PHE A 11 -63.86 -56.28 21.83
CA PHE A 11 -63.14 -55.36 20.96
C PHE A 11 -63.94 -55.13 19.68
N THR A 12 -64.59 -53.97 19.58
CA THR A 12 -65.10 -53.42 18.32
C THR A 12 -64.07 -52.48 17.70
N PHE A 13 -63.72 -52.75 16.45
CA PHE A 13 -62.94 -51.86 15.60
C PHE A 13 -63.75 -50.58 15.34
N ILE A 14 -63.18 -49.41 15.70
CA ILE A 14 -63.65 -48.11 15.23
C ILE A 14 -62.45 -47.37 14.62
N CYS A 15 -62.60 -47.09 13.33
CA CYS A 15 -61.75 -46.23 12.53
C CYS A 15 -61.91 -44.78 13.00
N CYS A 16 -60.82 -44.07 13.27
CA CYS A 16 -60.86 -42.62 13.36
C CYS A 16 -59.57 -41.99 12.85
N SER A 17 -59.76 -41.09 11.88
CA SER A 17 -58.78 -40.24 11.22
C SER A 17 -58.03 -39.34 12.20
N SER A 18 -56.71 -39.21 12.03
CA SER A 18 -55.99 -38.05 12.53
C SER A 18 -54.99 -37.55 11.48
N LYS A 19 -55.17 -36.28 11.11
CA LYS A 19 -54.25 -35.47 10.30
C LYS A 19 -52.90 -35.41 11.00
N LYS A 20 -51.82 -35.79 10.30
CA LYS A 20 -50.46 -35.38 10.64
C LYS A 20 -49.95 -34.40 9.59
N ASN A 21 -49.54 -33.24 10.08
CA ASN A 21 -48.86 -32.19 9.33
C ASN A 21 -47.64 -32.78 8.62
N LYS A 22 -47.58 -32.59 7.30
CA LYS A 22 -46.36 -32.75 6.52
C LYS A 22 -45.52 -31.50 6.73
N GLU A 23 -44.51 -31.59 7.59
CA GLU A 23 -43.34 -30.73 7.46
C GLU A 23 -42.67 -31.07 6.13
N SER A 24 -42.66 -30.10 5.23
CA SER A 24 -41.95 -30.16 3.97
C SER A 24 -40.44 -30.19 4.25
N GLN A 25 -39.82 -31.35 4.04
CA GLN A 25 -38.39 -31.43 3.74
C GLN A 25 -38.14 -30.70 2.42
N VAL A 26 -37.93 -29.39 2.51
CA VAL A 26 -37.26 -28.64 1.45
C VAL A 26 -35.81 -29.08 1.50
N ALA A 27 -35.41 -29.87 0.51
CA ALA A 27 -34.01 -30.15 0.24
C ALA A 27 -33.29 -28.79 0.14
N LYS A 28 -32.47 -28.47 1.15
CA LYS A 28 -31.48 -27.41 1.04
C LYS A 28 -30.48 -27.86 -0.02
N SER A 29 -30.72 -27.45 -1.26
CA SER A 29 -29.66 -27.35 -2.24
C SER A 29 -28.62 -26.41 -1.62
N ASN A 30 -27.48 -26.97 -1.21
CA ASN A 30 -26.28 -26.20 -1.01
C ASN A 30 -25.87 -25.66 -2.39
N LEU A 31 -26.51 -24.56 -2.81
CA LEU A 31 -25.89 -23.62 -3.72
C LEU A 31 -24.71 -23.06 -2.94
N LEU A 32 -23.56 -23.73 -3.10
CA LEU A 32 -22.28 -23.07 -2.96
C LEU A 32 -22.37 -21.86 -3.88
N ASP A 33 -22.61 -20.69 -3.31
CA ASP A 33 -22.24 -19.41 -3.92
C ASP A 33 -20.73 -19.49 -4.13
N SER A 34 -20.31 -20.08 -5.25
CA SER A 34 -19.02 -19.78 -5.82
C SER A 34 -19.11 -18.29 -6.14
N LYS A 35 -18.64 -17.43 -5.23
CA LYS A 35 -18.32 -16.06 -5.55
C LYS A 35 -17.46 -16.14 -6.81
N ILE A 36 -18.03 -15.80 -7.96
CA ILE A 36 -17.26 -15.51 -9.15
C ILE A 36 -16.46 -14.30 -8.72
N GLU A 37 -15.20 -14.52 -8.34
CA GLU A 37 -14.30 -13.46 -7.94
C GLU A 37 -14.05 -12.63 -9.19
N THR A 38 -14.83 -11.55 -9.33
CA THR A 38 -14.75 -10.68 -10.49
C THR A 38 -13.40 -9.99 -10.43
N LYS A 39 -12.55 -10.29 -11.43
CA LYS A 39 -11.19 -9.75 -11.49
C LYS A 39 -11.21 -8.23 -11.34
N ILE A 40 -10.35 -7.72 -10.45
CA ILE A 40 -10.14 -6.29 -10.27
C ILE A 40 -9.68 -5.69 -11.61
N VAL A 41 -10.32 -4.59 -12.02
CA VAL A 41 -9.92 -3.82 -13.20
C VAL A 41 -9.39 -2.47 -12.74
N VAL A 42 -8.12 -2.21 -13.04
CA VAL A 42 -7.47 -0.94 -12.70
C VAL A 42 -8.03 0.20 -13.53
N ALA A 43 -7.90 1.45 -13.04
CA ALA A 43 -8.41 2.62 -13.76
C ALA A 43 -7.80 2.76 -15.16
N ALA A 44 -6.50 2.50 -15.32
CA ALA A 44 -5.80 2.56 -16.60
C ALA A 44 -6.43 1.66 -17.68
N ASN A 45 -7.06 0.54 -17.29
CA ASN A 45 -7.75 -0.37 -18.21
C ASN A 45 -9.13 0.12 -18.68
N GLN A 46 -9.70 1.15 -18.04
CA GLN A 46 -11.04 1.67 -18.33
C GLN A 46 -10.94 2.93 -19.21
N THR A 47 -10.32 2.79 -20.39
CA THR A 47 -10.03 3.90 -21.32
C THR A 47 -11.25 4.76 -21.67
N GLU A 48 -12.42 4.12 -21.78
CA GLU A 48 -13.70 4.77 -22.05
C GLU A 48 -14.10 5.82 -21.00
N LYS A 49 -13.56 5.72 -19.77
CA LYS A 49 -13.86 6.66 -18.68
C LYS A 49 -13.04 7.94 -18.72
N TYR A 50 -11.92 7.97 -19.43
CA TYR A 50 -10.99 9.09 -19.35
C TYR A 50 -10.45 9.61 -20.68
N LEU A 51 -10.54 8.86 -21.78
CA LEU A 51 -10.02 9.33 -23.08
C LEU A 51 -10.67 10.65 -23.55
N SER A 52 -11.98 10.79 -23.37
CA SER A 52 -12.70 12.04 -23.71
C SER A 52 -12.20 13.26 -22.93
N LEU A 53 -11.63 13.06 -21.74
CA LEU A 53 -11.07 14.13 -20.91
C LEU A 53 -9.69 14.59 -21.43
N LEU A 54 -9.02 13.77 -22.23
CA LEU A 54 -7.67 13.98 -22.77
C LEU A 54 -7.65 14.43 -24.24
N GLN A 55 -8.70 14.11 -25.01
CA GLN A 55 -8.75 14.38 -26.44
C GLN A 55 -8.54 15.87 -26.75
N GLY A 56 -7.66 16.17 -27.71
CA GLY A 56 -7.36 17.53 -28.14
C GLY A 56 -6.52 18.36 -27.16
N LYS A 57 -6.13 17.80 -26.01
CA LYS A 57 -5.31 18.49 -24.99
C LYS A 57 -3.86 18.01 -25.02
N SER A 58 -2.95 18.88 -24.61
CA SER A 58 -1.54 18.56 -24.37
C SER A 58 -1.39 17.91 -23.00
N VAL A 59 -1.07 16.62 -22.97
CA VAL A 59 -1.12 15.78 -21.76
C VAL A 59 0.28 15.59 -21.15
N GLY A 60 0.41 15.89 -19.86
CA GLY A 60 1.54 15.48 -19.04
C GLY A 60 1.20 14.23 -18.24
N ILE A 61 2.16 13.31 -18.08
CA ILE A 61 1.91 12.03 -17.40
C ILE A 61 2.95 11.79 -16.32
N VAL A 62 2.50 11.60 -15.09
CA VAL A 62 3.32 11.08 -13.98
C VAL A 62 3.21 9.56 -13.97
N ALA A 63 4.31 8.88 -14.31
CA ALA A 63 4.33 7.44 -14.54
C ALA A 63 5.69 6.81 -14.22
N ASN A 64 5.68 5.51 -13.96
CA ASN A 64 6.85 4.66 -13.85
C ASN A 64 6.58 3.29 -14.51
N GLN A 65 7.44 2.29 -14.26
CA GLN A 65 7.29 0.97 -14.87
C GLN A 65 5.98 0.23 -14.53
N THR A 66 5.28 0.66 -13.49
CA THR A 66 4.01 0.07 -13.06
C THR A 66 2.80 0.63 -13.81
N SER A 67 2.99 1.72 -14.55
CA SER A 67 1.95 2.46 -15.28
C SER A 67 1.55 1.74 -16.56
N VAL A 68 0.93 0.57 -16.41
CA VAL A 68 0.54 -0.30 -17.52
C VAL A 68 -0.97 -0.49 -17.63
N ILE A 69 -1.43 -0.70 -18.87
CA ILE A 69 -2.72 -1.27 -19.22
C ILE A 69 -2.52 -2.78 -19.41
N PHE A 70 -3.25 -3.58 -18.63
CA PHE A 70 -3.15 -5.04 -18.67
C PHE A 70 -3.93 -5.59 -19.88
N LYS A 71 -3.27 -6.32 -20.80
CA LYS A 71 -3.90 -6.95 -21.98
C LYS A 71 -3.59 -8.45 -22.04
N GLY A 72 -4.06 -9.19 -21.06
CA GLY A 72 -3.80 -10.64 -20.96
C GLY A 72 -2.33 -10.92 -20.68
N GLU A 73 -1.66 -11.63 -21.58
CA GLU A 73 -0.25 -12.06 -21.42
C GLU A 73 0.77 -10.93 -21.61
N LYS A 74 0.41 -9.84 -22.29
CA LYS A 74 1.31 -8.71 -22.53
C LYS A 74 0.72 -7.42 -22.01
N ASN A 75 1.47 -6.74 -21.16
CA ASN A 75 1.11 -5.42 -20.65
C ASN A 75 1.68 -4.35 -21.58
N VAL A 76 0.91 -3.28 -21.80
CA VAL A 76 1.37 -2.13 -22.58
C VAL A 76 1.45 -0.93 -21.65
N HIS A 77 2.54 -0.18 -21.71
CA HIS A 77 2.68 1.03 -20.92
C HIS A 77 1.58 2.04 -21.28
N LEU A 78 1.04 2.77 -20.29
CA LEU A 78 -0.04 3.73 -20.45
C LEU A 78 0.32 4.79 -21.51
N VAL A 79 1.51 5.41 -21.39
CA VAL A 79 2.02 6.38 -22.36
C VAL A 79 1.99 5.84 -23.80
N ASP A 80 2.47 4.62 -24.02
CA ASP A 80 2.47 4.01 -25.36
C ASP A 80 1.04 3.80 -25.89
N SER A 81 0.13 3.40 -24.99
CA SER A 81 -1.28 3.19 -25.33
C SER A 81 -1.97 4.50 -25.70
N LEU A 82 -1.72 5.57 -24.94
CA LEU A 82 -2.30 6.89 -25.20
C LEU A 82 -1.80 7.49 -26.51
N ILE A 83 -0.50 7.37 -26.82
CA ILE A 83 0.05 7.80 -28.11
C ILE A 83 -0.60 7.03 -29.26
N SER A 84 -0.79 5.70 -29.11
CA SER A 84 -1.45 4.87 -30.13
C SER A 84 -2.94 5.18 -30.33
N LEU A 85 -3.53 5.97 -29.43
CA LEU A 85 -4.92 6.44 -29.47
C LEU A 85 -5.00 7.93 -29.85
N ASP A 86 -3.95 8.46 -30.47
CA ASP A 86 -3.84 9.85 -30.92
C ASP A 86 -3.98 10.90 -29.80
N ILE A 87 -3.69 10.52 -28.56
CA ILE A 87 -3.58 11.47 -27.45
C ILE A 87 -2.22 12.17 -27.51
N LYS A 88 -2.24 13.50 -27.51
CA LYS A 88 -1.06 14.36 -27.55
C LYS A 88 -0.34 14.38 -26.19
N VAL A 89 0.39 13.31 -25.89
CA VAL A 89 1.31 13.27 -24.75
C VAL A 89 2.51 14.15 -25.08
N VAL A 90 2.83 15.12 -24.21
CA VAL A 90 3.93 16.07 -24.46
C VAL A 90 5.13 15.87 -23.55
N LYS A 91 4.92 15.37 -22.33
CA LYS A 91 5.97 15.19 -21.31
C LYS A 91 5.63 14.06 -20.35
N VAL A 92 6.66 13.36 -19.88
CA VAL A 92 6.57 12.36 -18.82
C VAL A 92 7.32 12.85 -17.59
N PHE A 93 6.75 12.62 -16.41
CA PHE A 93 7.37 12.88 -15.12
C PHE A 93 7.54 11.55 -14.39
N ALA A 94 8.76 11.20 -14.01
CA ALA A 94 9.05 9.92 -13.35
C ALA A 94 9.59 10.17 -11.93
N PRO A 95 9.01 9.55 -10.89
CA PRO A 95 9.58 9.60 -9.54
C PRO A 95 10.82 8.70 -9.43
N GLU A 96 11.12 8.23 -8.22
CA GLU A 96 12.18 7.24 -7.99
C GLU A 96 12.03 5.98 -8.85
N HIS A 97 13.15 5.27 -9.08
CA HIS A 97 13.26 4.03 -9.87
C HIS A 97 13.01 4.17 -11.39
N GLY A 98 12.69 5.39 -11.84
CA GLY A 98 12.65 5.76 -13.25
C GLY A 98 11.39 5.32 -14.01
N PHE A 99 11.33 5.68 -15.30
CA PHE A 99 10.13 5.54 -16.11
C PHE A 99 9.88 4.11 -16.64
N ARG A 100 10.93 3.44 -17.15
CA ARG A 100 10.82 2.11 -17.76
C ARG A 100 11.45 0.99 -16.92
N GLY A 101 11.73 1.25 -15.62
CA GLY A 101 12.20 0.25 -14.66
C GLY A 101 13.66 -0.21 -14.84
N LYS A 102 14.49 0.61 -15.48
CA LYS A 102 15.92 0.33 -15.72
C LYS A 102 16.87 1.05 -14.74
N ALA A 103 16.36 1.88 -13.84
CA ALA A 103 17.18 2.64 -12.88
C ALA A 103 17.21 1.93 -11.51
N ASP A 104 18.36 1.99 -10.83
CA ASP A 104 18.57 1.41 -9.49
C ASP A 104 17.76 2.18 -8.42
N ALA A 105 17.58 1.59 -7.24
CA ALA A 105 17.04 2.23 -6.06
C ALA A 105 17.98 3.32 -5.51
N GLY A 106 17.48 4.56 -5.52
CA GLY A 106 18.22 5.72 -5.01
C GLY A 106 19.19 6.34 -6.01
N GLU A 107 19.30 5.80 -7.23
CA GLU A 107 20.01 6.50 -8.30
C GLU A 107 19.23 7.75 -8.74
N HIS A 108 19.98 8.83 -9.00
CA HIS A 108 19.44 10.00 -9.66
C HIS A 108 18.96 9.61 -11.05
N VAL A 109 17.66 9.47 -11.21
CA VAL A 109 17.04 9.49 -12.53
C VAL A 109 17.35 10.87 -13.11
N ALA A 110 18.22 10.95 -14.11
CA ALA A 110 18.47 12.20 -14.81
C ALA A 110 17.28 12.50 -15.73
N ASP A 111 17.05 13.78 -16.02
CA ASP A 111 16.20 14.16 -17.13
C ASP A 111 16.72 13.50 -18.42
N GLY A 112 15.81 13.09 -19.28
CA GLY A 112 16.17 12.29 -20.45
C GLY A 112 15.12 12.30 -21.53
N ILE A 113 15.30 11.42 -22.52
CA ILE A 113 14.36 11.21 -23.61
C ILE A 113 13.99 9.73 -23.62
N ASP A 114 12.70 9.42 -23.65
CA ASP A 114 12.23 8.06 -23.83
C ASP A 114 12.57 7.59 -25.25
N ALA A 115 13.54 6.69 -25.39
CA ALA A 115 14.03 6.24 -26.69
C ALA A 115 12.95 5.66 -27.61
N LYS A 116 11.84 5.15 -27.04
CA LYS A 116 10.72 4.58 -27.81
C LYS A 116 9.80 5.65 -28.39
N THR A 117 9.49 6.69 -27.62
CA THR A 117 8.46 7.69 -27.99
C THR A 117 9.04 9.05 -28.37
N GLY A 118 10.31 9.31 -28.07
CA GLY A 118 10.94 10.62 -28.21
C GLY A 118 10.48 11.65 -27.18
N LEU A 119 9.66 11.25 -26.20
CA LEU A 119 9.14 12.16 -25.18
C LEU A 119 10.21 12.56 -24.17
N PRO A 120 10.25 13.83 -23.74
CA PRO A 120 11.08 14.23 -22.61
C PRO A 120 10.58 13.58 -21.32
N ILE A 121 11.53 13.05 -20.54
CA ILE A 121 11.34 12.50 -19.20
C ILE A 121 11.93 13.50 -18.21
N ILE A 122 11.10 13.92 -17.26
CA ILE A 122 11.48 14.83 -16.17
C ILE A 122 11.53 14.03 -14.87
N SER A 123 12.66 14.08 -14.18
CA SER A 123 12.85 13.38 -12.91
C SER A 123 12.20 14.14 -11.75
N LEU A 124 11.38 13.46 -10.95
CA LEU A 124 10.78 13.96 -9.72
C LEU A 124 11.53 13.47 -8.47
N TYR A 125 12.87 13.44 -8.53
CA TYR A 125 13.73 12.97 -7.44
C TYR A 125 14.74 14.05 -7.00
N GLY A 126 15.41 13.81 -5.87
CA GLY A 126 16.42 14.73 -5.33
C GLY A 126 15.86 16.12 -5.02
N SER A 127 16.48 17.16 -5.57
CA SER A 127 16.03 18.55 -5.44
C SER A 127 14.79 18.90 -6.27
N ASN A 128 14.38 18.03 -7.21
CA ASN A 128 13.26 18.27 -8.13
C ASN A 128 11.99 17.47 -7.79
N ARG A 129 11.78 17.11 -6.51
CA ARG A 129 10.60 16.34 -6.06
C ARG A 129 9.27 17.04 -6.35
N LYS A 130 9.24 18.37 -6.24
CA LYS A 130 8.12 19.20 -6.73
C LYS A 130 8.49 19.70 -8.12
N PRO A 131 7.76 19.33 -9.19
CA PRO A 131 8.06 19.85 -10.51
C PRO A 131 7.86 21.37 -10.54
N SER A 132 8.77 22.07 -11.21
CA SER A 132 8.69 23.52 -11.37
C SER A 132 7.55 23.92 -12.31
N LYS A 133 7.03 25.14 -12.14
CA LYS A 133 6.00 25.70 -13.03
C LYS A 133 6.43 25.68 -14.50
N ASN A 134 7.71 25.93 -14.78
CA ASN A 134 8.25 25.89 -16.14
C ASN A 134 8.24 24.47 -16.74
N GLN A 135 8.47 23.44 -15.93
CA GLN A 135 8.39 22.06 -16.40
C GLN A 135 6.97 21.69 -16.86
N LEU A 136 5.94 22.28 -16.25
CA LEU A 136 4.52 22.10 -16.66
C LEU A 136 4.07 23.02 -17.81
N LYS A 137 4.94 23.92 -18.31
CA LYS A 137 4.58 24.82 -19.41
C LYS A 137 4.10 24.05 -20.64
N GLY A 138 2.93 24.46 -21.16
CA GLY A 138 2.27 23.89 -22.33
C GLY A 138 1.47 22.61 -22.06
N ILE A 139 1.34 22.21 -20.79
CA ILE A 139 0.47 21.10 -20.38
C ILE A 139 -0.92 21.66 -20.03
N GLU A 140 -1.96 21.03 -20.56
CA GLU A 140 -3.37 21.42 -20.36
C GLU A 140 -4.12 20.45 -19.44
N VAL A 141 -3.60 19.23 -19.25
CA VAL A 141 -4.10 18.25 -18.30
C VAL A 141 -2.97 17.33 -17.85
N MET A 142 -2.94 16.99 -16.56
CA MET A 142 -2.00 16.05 -15.98
C MET A 142 -2.69 14.72 -15.68
N VAL A 143 -2.01 13.61 -15.92
CA VAL A 143 -2.44 12.26 -15.52
C VAL A 143 -1.44 11.70 -14.53
N PHE A 144 -1.92 11.11 -13.43
CA PHE A 144 -1.10 10.39 -12.46
C PHE A 144 -1.53 8.92 -12.45
N ASP A 145 -0.60 8.02 -12.78
CA ASP A 145 -0.84 6.58 -12.79
C ASP A 145 0.37 5.84 -12.24
N ILE A 146 0.42 5.53 -10.95
CA ILE A 146 1.53 4.80 -10.33
C ILE A 146 1.01 3.84 -9.27
N GLN A 147 1.53 2.61 -9.26
CA GLN A 147 1.21 1.61 -8.25
C GLN A 147 1.91 1.93 -6.93
N ASP A 148 1.11 2.25 -5.92
CA ASP A 148 1.53 2.46 -4.53
C ASP A 148 1.44 1.16 -3.70
N VAL A 149 1.91 1.18 -2.45
CA VAL A 149 1.88 0.00 -1.56
C VAL A 149 1.14 0.22 -0.23
N GLY A 150 0.51 1.38 -0.02
CA GLY A 150 -0.36 1.64 1.13
C GLY A 150 0.33 2.05 2.41
N VAL A 151 1.54 2.62 2.32
CA VAL A 151 2.38 2.91 3.48
C VAL A 151 2.94 4.32 3.40
N ARG A 152 2.83 5.09 4.50
CA ARG A 152 3.11 6.53 4.52
C ARG A 152 4.51 6.90 4.04
N PHE A 153 5.50 6.07 4.35
CA PHE A 153 6.89 6.28 3.96
C PHE A 153 7.25 5.71 2.59
N TYR A 154 6.28 5.24 1.81
CA TYR A 154 6.43 4.96 0.39
C TYR A 154 6.06 6.21 -0.41
N THR A 155 7.00 6.78 -1.15
CA THR A 155 6.97 8.23 -1.43
C THR A 155 6.09 8.66 -2.60
N TYR A 156 5.40 7.75 -3.28
CA TYR A 156 4.54 8.11 -4.41
C TYR A 156 3.32 8.97 -4.01
N ILE A 157 2.79 8.82 -2.79
CA ILE A 157 1.78 9.75 -2.26
C ILE A 157 2.34 11.16 -1.99
N SER A 158 3.64 11.28 -1.69
CA SER A 158 4.31 12.57 -1.55
C SER A 158 4.57 13.21 -2.91
N THR A 159 4.89 12.40 -3.93
CA THR A 159 4.93 12.85 -5.33
C THR A 159 3.55 13.34 -5.78
N LEU A 160 2.48 12.60 -5.46
CA LEU A 160 1.10 13.01 -5.75
C LEU A 160 0.79 14.38 -5.12
N HIS A 161 1.13 14.59 -3.84
CA HIS A 161 0.96 15.88 -3.17
C HIS A 161 1.61 17.03 -3.94
N TYR A 162 2.88 16.90 -4.31
CA TYR A 162 3.57 17.98 -5.02
C TYR A 162 3.05 18.22 -6.44
N VAL A 163 2.63 17.16 -7.13
CA VAL A 163 1.99 17.27 -8.44
C VAL A 163 0.64 17.98 -8.31
N MET A 164 -0.19 17.59 -7.34
CA MET A 164 -1.46 18.26 -7.04
C MET A 164 -1.25 19.74 -6.72
N GLU A 165 -0.24 20.06 -5.91
CA GLU A 165 0.08 21.43 -5.53
C GLU A 165 0.42 22.30 -6.74
N VAL A 166 1.36 21.87 -7.60
CA VAL A 166 1.71 22.67 -8.78
C VAL A 166 0.58 22.71 -9.82
N CYS A 167 -0.24 21.67 -9.92
CA CYS A 167 -1.43 21.65 -10.78
C CYS A 167 -2.44 22.69 -10.30
N ALA A 168 -2.71 22.75 -8.99
CA ALA A 168 -3.57 23.77 -8.37
C ALA A 168 -3.02 25.19 -8.58
N GLU A 169 -1.71 25.41 -8.40
CA GLU A 169 -1.06 26.71 -8.64
C GLU A 169 -1.18 27.21 -10.09
N LEU A 170 -1.31 26.30 -11.05
CA LEU A 170 -1.37 26.61 -12.49
C LEU A 170 -2.76 26.44 -13.09
N ASN A 171 -3.77 26.06 -12.29
CA ASN A 171 -5.11 25.69 -12.77
C ASN A 171 -5.09 24.60 -13.87
N ILE A 172 -4.18 23.63 -13.73
CA ILE A 172 -4.12 22.46 -14.62
C ILE A 172 -4.92 21.33 -13.96
N PRO A 173 -5.97 20.79 -14.61
CA PRO A 173 -6.70 19.64 -14.09
C PRO A 173 -5.80 18.41 -13.95
N LEU A 174 -5.98 17.65 -12.87
CA LEU A 174 -5.27 16.41 -12.59
C LEU A 174 -6.24 15.22 -12.61
N ILE A 175 -5.91 14.20 -13.39
CA ILE A 175 -6.62 12.93 -13.44
C ILE A 175 -5.77 11.86 -12.76
N VAL A 176 -6.26 11.28 -11.68
CA VAL A 176 -5.64 10.11 -11.04
C VAL A 176 -6.29 8.85 -11.57
N LEU A 177 -5.51 7.98 -12.20
CA LEU A 177 -5.92 6.63 -12.55
C LEU A 177 -5.64 5.75 -11.34
N ASP A 178 -6.70 5.43 -10.59
CA ASP A 178 -6.56 4.73 -9.33
C ASP A 178 -6.05 3.30 -9.49
N ARG A 179 -5.33 2.82 -8.47
CA ARG A 179 -4.72 1.50 -8.40
C ARG A 179 -5.01 0.83 -7.05
N PRO A 180 -5.13 -0.51 -6.99
CA PRO A 180 -5.43 -1.20 -5.73
C PRO A 180 -4.34 -0.97 -4.70
N ASN A 181 -4.72 -0.86 -3.42
CA ASN A 181 -3.77 -0.79 -2.33
C ASN A 181 -3.52 -2.22 -1.78
N PRO A 182 -2.31 -2.80 -1.91
CA PRO A 182 -2.02 -4.16 -1.42
C PRO A 182 -2.04 -4.29 0.11
N ASN A 183 -2.00 -3.17 0.85
CA ASN A 183 -2.20 -3.08 2.29
C ASN A 183 -3.51 -2.32 2.64
N GLY A 184 -4.49 -2.31 1.73
CA GLY A 184 -5.76 -1.60 1.89
C GLY A 184 -6.66 -2.16 3.00
N HIS A 185 -6.44 -3.40 3.42
CA HIS A 185 -7.29 -4.18 4.32
C HIS A 185 -7.22 -3.77 5.80
N TYR A 186 -6.28 -2.89 6.18
CA TYR A 186 -6.15 -2.45 7.56
C TYR A 186 -5.62 -1.01 7.67
N ILE A 187 -5.79 -0.44 8.87
CA ILE A 187 -5.28 0.87 9.25
C ILE A 187 -4.55 0.69 10.57
N ASP A 188 -3.26 1.02 10.62
CA ASP A 188 -2.47 0.89 11.85
C ASP A 188 -1.24 1.81 11.87
N GLY A 189 -0.70 2.00 13.06
CA GLY A 189 0.52 2.74 13.32
C GLY A 189 0.31 4.16 13.83
N PRO A 190 1.41 4.77 14.31
CA PRO A 190 1.39 6.14 14.81
C PRO A 190 1.01 7.13 13.72
N MET A 191 0.24 8.15 14.11
CA MET A 191 -0.07 9.31 13.27
C MET A 191 1.20 10.14 13.02
N LEU A 192 1.31 10.74 11.84
CA LEU A 192 2.37 11.72 11.57
C LEU A 192 2.13 13.00 12.38
N GLU A 193 3.15 13.43 13.12
CA GLU A 193 3.24 14.71 13.82
C GLU A 193 4.03 15.71 12.97
N GLN A 194 3.63 16.99 13.00
CA GLN A 194 4.16 18.02 12.11
C GLN A 194 5.67 18.24 12.27
N GLU A 195 6.21 18.08 13.49
CA GLU A 195 7.62 18.28 13.80
C GLU A 195 8.53 17.27 13.07
N VAL A 196 7.97 16.13 12.67
CA VAL A 196 8.67 15.08 11.94
C VAL A 196 8.19 14.93 10.49
N LYS A 197 7.42 15.89 9.97
CA LYS A 197 7.08 15.98 8.55
C LYS A 197 8.35 15.95 7.68
N SER A 198 8.28 15.22 6.58
CA SER A 198 9.33 15.11 5.55
C SER A 198 8.78 14.47 4.28
N PHE A 199 9.60 14.26 3.26
CA PHE A 199 9.15 13.59 2.03
C PHE A 199 8.67 12.14 2.23
N VAL A 200 9.09 11.46 3.32
CA VAL A 200 8.58 10.12 3.70
C VAL A 200 7.37 10.18 4.63
N GLY A 201 6.75 11.34 4.78
CA GLY A 201 5.56 11.55 5.61
C GLY A 201 5.14 13.00 5.56
N MET A 202 4.18 13.31 4.68
CA MET A 202 3.74 14.67 4.38
C MET A 202 2.47 15.11 5.12
N HIS A 203 1.62 14.15 5.49
CA HIS A 203 0.27 14.41 6.00
C HIS A 203 -0.01 13.68 7.30
N PRO A 204 -0.92 14.19 8.15
CA PRO A 204 -1.30 13.60 9.44
C PRO A 204 -2.13 12.32 9.26
N VAL A 205 -1.51 11.28 8.70
CA VAL A 205 -2.09 9.95 8.47
C VAL A 205 -1.30 8.90 9.25
N PRO A 206 -1.91 7.75 9.60
CA PRO A 206 -1.18 6.64 10.24
C PRO A 206 -0.14 6.05 9.29
N THR A 207 0.69 5.13 9.79
CA THR A 207 1.73 4.48 8.99
C THR A 207 1.13 3.68 7.84
N VAL A 208 0.08 2.90 8.12
CA VAL A 208 -0.75 2.21 7.13
C VAL A 208 -2.11 2.88 7.14
N TYR A 209 -2.47 3.51 6.03
CA TYR A 209 -3.66 4.38 5.94
C TYR A 209 -4.88 3.71 5.33
N GLY A 210 -4.74 2.51 4.73
CA GLY A 210 -5.88 1.73 4.23
C GLY A 210 -6.71 2.45 3.17
N MET A 211 -6.09 3.24 2.30
CA MET A 211 -6.75 3.99 1.21
C MET A 211 -6.03 3.74 -0.10
N THR A 212 -6.73 3.79 -1.22
CA THR A 212 -6.06 3.83 -2.53
C THR A 212 -5.41 5.19 -2.75
N ILE A 213 -4.56 5.31 -3.78
CA ILE A 213 -3.90 6.58 -4.09
C ILE A 213 -4.91 7.63 -4.57
N GLY A 214 -5.99 7.22 -5.23
CA GLY A 214 -7.10 8.09 -5.62
C GLY A 214 -7.89 8.61 -4.43
N GLU A 215 -8.26 7.75 -3.47
CA GLU A 215 -8.90 8.15 -2.21
C GLU A 215 -7.99 9.11 -1.41
N TYR A 216 -6.69 8.80 -1.35
CA TYR A 216 -5.71 9.64 -0.68
C TYR A 216 -5.59 11.02 -1.35
N GLY A 217 -5.58 11.09 -2.68
CA GLY A 217 -5.63 12.34 -3.43
C GLY A 217 -6.88 13.18 -3.11
N LYS A 218 -8.06 12.55 -3.03
CA LYS A 218 -9.28 13.23 -2.60
C LYS A 218 -9.15 13.79 -1.18
N MET A 219 -8.55 13.03 -0.27
CA MET A 219 -8.31 13.46 1.11
C MET A 219 -7.34 14.65 1.20
N ILE A 220 -6.22 14.62 0.46
CA ILE A 220 -5.29 15.77 0.36
C ILE A 220 -6.07 17.04 -0.02
N ASN A 221 -6.94 16.92 -1.03
CA ASN A 221 -7.68 18.04 -1.57
C ASN A 221 -8.78 18.55 -0.63
N GLY A 222 -9.56 17.63 -0.05
CA GLY A 222 -10.71 17.95 0.80
C GLY A 222 -10.32 18.47 2.18
N GLU A 223 -9.24 17.95 2.76
CA GLU A 223 -8.68 18.42 4.02
C GLU A 223 -7.74 19.64 3.85
N LYS A 224 -7.64 20.17 2.62
CA LYS A 224 -6.85 21.38 2.28
C LYS A 224 -5.39 21.29 2.72
N TRP A 225 -4.76 20.16 2.45
CA TRP A 225 -3.36 19.90 2.86
C TRP A 225 -2.31 20.48 1.91
N LEU A 226 -2.70 21.00 0.76
CA LEU A 226 -1.80 21.72 -0.15
C LEU A 226 -1.46 23.10 0.43
N GLU A 227 -0.34 23.68 0.00
CA GLU A 227 0.11 25.00 0.47
C GLU A 227 -0.99 26.07 0.33
N ASN A 228 -1.13 26.93 1.36
CA ASN A 228 -2.19 27.95 1.46
C ASN A 228 -3.63 27.41 1.37
N GLY A 229 -3.83 26.10 1.52
CA GLY A 229 -5.15 25.47 1.43
C GLY A 229 -5.76 25.51 0.03
N ILE A 230 -4.94 25.68 -1.02
CA ILE A 230 -5.40 25.59 -2.40
C ILE A 230 -5.92 24.19 -2.70
N GLN A 231 -6.76 24.08 -3.72
CA GLN A 231 -7.35 22.82 -4.13
C GLN A 231 -7.06 22.58 -5.61
N CYS A 232 -6.68 21.36 -5.94
CA CYS A 232 -6.48 20.91 -7.31
C CYS A 232 -7.83 20.58 -7.93
N ASP A 233 -8.05 20.93 -9.20
CA ASP A 233 -9.14 20.33 -9.97
C ASP A 233 -8.82 18.85 -10.21
N LEU A 234 -9.33 18.00 -9.34
CA LEU A 234 -8.96 16.58 -9.23
C LEU A 234 -10.10 15.69 -9.71
N THR A 235 -9.84 14.91 -10.75
CA THR A 235 -10.69 13.79 -11.18
C THR A 235 -10.01 12.48 -10.80
N VAL A 236 -10.74 11.58 -10.12
CA VAL A 236 -10.26 10.22 -9.84
C VAL A 236 -11.08 9.23 -10.66
N ILE A 237 -10.41 8.42 -11.48
CA ILE A 237 -11.02 7.31 -12.20
C ILE A 237 -10.97 6.09 -11.29
N PRO A 238 -12.11 5.56 -10.81
CA PRO A 238 -12.10 4.48 -9.83
C PRO A 238 -11.77 3.12 -10.45
N LEU A 239 -11.29 2.22 -9.61
CA LEU A 239 -11.21 0.79 -9.85
C LEU A 239 -12.60 0.20 -10.08
N LYS A 240 -12.65 -0.95 -10.75
CA LYS A 240 -13.85 -1.79 -10.82
C LYS A 240 -13.58 -3.13 -10.14
N ASN A 241 -14.58 -3.64 -9.43
CA ASN A 241 -14.53 -4.89 -8.65
C ASN A 241 -13.48 -4.87 -7.51
N TYR A 242 -13.26 -3.72 -6.89
CA TYR A 242 -12.35 -3.58 -5.75
C TYR A 242 -13.11 -3.09 -4.52
N THR A 243 -12.71 -3.62 -3.37
CA THR A 243 -13.06 -3.17 -2.01
C THR A 243 -11.78 -3.16 -1.18
N HIS A 244 -11.74 -2.47 -0.05
CA HIS A 244 -10.55 -2.49 0.84
C HIS A 244 -10.18 -3.88 1.36
N ASN A 245 -11.08 -4.86 1.32
CA ASN A 245 -10.81 -6.26 1.70
C ASN A 245 -10.26 -7.13 0.55
N SER A 246 -10.16 -6.58 -0.66
CA SER A 246 -9.73 -7.36 -1.83
C SER A 246 -8.24 -7.65 -1.76
N GLU A 247 -7.85 -8.89 -2.02
CA GLU A 247 -6.44 -9.22 -2.17
C GLU A 247 -5.96 -8.79 -3.56
N TYR A 248 -4.75 -8.23 -3.63
CA TYR A 248 -4.16 -7.82 -4.89
C TYR A 248 -2.66 -8.09 -4.86
N ASP A 249 -2.24 -9.14 -5.58
CA ASP A 249 -0.83 -9.41 -5.84
C ASP A 249 -0.35 -8.51 -6.98
N LEU A 250 0.75 -7.78 -6.74
CA LEU A 250 1.22 -6.79 -7.70
C LEU A 250 1.87 -7.49 -8.90
N PRO A 251 1.35 -7.32 -10.13
CA PRO A 251 1.90 -7.99 -11.31
C PRO A 251 3.27 -7.43 -11.73
N ILE A 252 3.62 -6.24 -11.25
CA ILE A 252 4.89 -5.57 -11.51
C ILE A 252 5.44 -5.07 -10.17
N LYS A 253 6.72 -5.37 -9.89
CA LYS A 253 7.42 -4.91 -8.69
C LYS A 253 7.35 -3.37 -8.60
N PRO A 254 6.83 -2.79 -7.51
CA PRO A 254 6.69 -1.35 -7.38
C PRO A 254 8.03 -0.65 -7.12
N SER A 255 9.01 -1.41 -6.61
CA SER A 255 10.40 -1.01 -6.34
C SER A 255 11.31 -2.26 -6.45
N PRO A 256 12.61 -2.12 -6.79
CA PRO A 256 13.56 -3.23 -6.75
C PRO A 256 13.62 -3.98 -5.41
N ASN A 257 13.29 -3.29 -4.30
CA ASN A 257 13.38 -3.87 -2.95
C ASN A 257 12.05 -4.37 -2.38
N LEU A 258 10.97 -4.29 -3.16
CA LEU A 258 9.69 -4.93 -2.82
C LEU A 258 9.40 -6.01 -3.87
N PRO A 259 10.14 -7.13 -3.86
CA PRO A 259 10.14 -8.08 -4.97
C PRO A 259 8.88 -8.93 -5.08
N ASN A 260 8.08 -9.04 -4.02
CA ASN A 260 6.91 -9.93 -3.97
C ASN A 260 5.90 -9.47 -2.90
N SER A 261 4.72 -10.13 -2.88
CA SER A 261 3.63 -9.86 -1.94
C SER A 261 4.02 -10.04 -0.47
N LYS A 262 4.91 -10.99 -0.13
CA LYS A 262 5.42 -11.16 1.23
C LYS A 262 6.16 -9.91 1.70
N SER A 263 7.11 -9.44 0.89
CA SER A 263 7.88 -8.22 1.14
C SER A 263 6.96 -7.00 1.31
N ILE A 264 5.97 -6.85 0.42
CA ILE A 264 5.00 -5.74 0.49
C ILE A 264 4.16 -5.77 1.78
N ASN A 265 3.74 -6.96 2.23
CA ASN A 265 2.95 -7.09 3.45
C ASN A 265 3.77 -6.89 4.73
N LEU A 266 5.05 -7.26 4.72
CA LEU A 266 5.97 -7.08 5.86
C LEU A 266 6.61 -5.68 5.90
N TYR A 267 6.69 -5.00 4.77
CA TYR A 267 7.29 -3.67 4.62
C TYR A 267 6.82 -2.63 5.66
N PRO A 268 5.51 -2.48 5.96
CA PRO A 268 5.04 -1.57 7.00
C PRO A 268 5.74 -1.73 8.36
N SER A 269 6.08 -2.97 8.73
CA SER A 269 6.70 -3.30 10.02
C SER A 269 8.22 -3.24 9.94
N LEU A 270 8.80 -3.79 8.86
CA LEU A 270 10.25 -3.92 8.71
C LEU A 270 10.94 -2.63 8.27
N CYS A 271 10.25 -1.73 7.57
CA CYS A 271 10.87 -0.48 7.11
C CYS A 271 11.26 0.46 8.26
N PHE A 272 10.73 0.28 9.48
CA PHE A 272 11.24 0.99 10.66
C PHE A 272 12.73 0.71 10.91
N PHE A 273 13.25 -0.46 10.50
CA PHE A 273 14.66 -0.78 10.62
C PHE A 273 15.57 0.12 9.79
N GLU A 274 15.07 0.80 8.76
CA GLU A 274 15.83 1.82 8.03
C GLU A 274 16.25 2.98 8.95
N GLY A 275 15.45 3.26 10.00
CA GLY A 275 15.77 4.18 11.08
C GLY A 275 16.68 3.62 12.17
N THR A 276 17.22 2.41 12.01
CA THR A 276 18.00 1.73 13.05
C THR A 276 19.36 1.23 12.56
N ASN A 277 20.15 0.61 13.44
CA ASN A 277 21.34 -0.15 13.09
C ASN A 277 21.03 -1.57 12.55
N VAL A 278 19.78 -1.94 12.29
CA VAL A 278 19.38 -3.26 11.77
C VAL A 278 19.20 -3.19 10.24
N SER A 279 19.67 -4.22 9.54
CA SER A 279 19.40 -4.43 8.11
C SER A 279 18.06 -5.12 7.92
N ALA A 280 17.24 -4.62 7.00
CA ALA A 280 15.99 -5.24 6.55
C ALA A 280 16.19 -6.12 5.30
N GLY A 281 17.40 -6.66 5.10
CA GLY A 281 17.70 -7.61 4.03
C GLY A 281 18.05 -7.01 2.67
N ARG A 282 18.16 -5.68 2.54
CA ARG A 282 18.73 -5.06 1.32
C ARG A 282 20.14 -5.60 1.05
N GLY A 283 20.48 -5.80 -0.22
CA GLY A 283 21.70 -6.50 -0.62
C GLY A 283 21.61 -8.03 -0.52
N THR A 284 20.39 -8.56 -0.45
CA THR A 284 20.09 -10.00 -0.60
C THR A 284 18.93 -10.14 -1.58
N GLU A 285 18.41 -11.36 -1.82
CA GLU A 285 17.15 -11.59 -2.56
C GLU A 285 15.93 -11.72 -1.63
N MET A 286 16.08 -11.33 -0.36
CA MET A 286 15.06 -11.47 0.70
C MET A 286 14.70 -10.11 1.32
N GLN A 287 14.80 -9.02 0.57
CA GLN A 287 14.52 -7.66 1.05
C GLN A 287 13.13 -7.57 1.68
N PHE A 288 13.07 -6.97 2.87
CA PHE A 288 11.88 -6.89 3.74
C PHE A 288 11.19 -8.24 3.97
N GLN A 289 11.96 -9.31 4.05
CA GLN A 289 11.49 -10.64 4.46
C GLN A 289 12.42 -11.27 5.51
N ILE A 290 13.49 -10.57 5.87
CA ILE A 290 14.47 -10.91 6.90
C ILE A 290 14.84 -9.62 7.64
N PHE A 291 15.37 -9.74 8.85
CA PHE A 291 16.07 -8.64 9.51
C PHE A 291 17.28 -9.18 10.28
N GLY A 292 18.29 -8.34 10.51
CA GLY A 292 19.43 -8.69 11.34
C GLY A 292 20.49 -7.60 11.46
N SER A 293 21.42 -7.78 12.39
CA SER A 293 22.49 -6.82 12.69
C SER A 293 23.79 -7.56 13.04
N PRO A 294 24.97 -7.00 12.72
CA PRO A 294 26.23 -7.49 13.26
C PRO A 294 26.44 -7.08 14.73
N PHE A 295 25.59 -6.21 15.28
CA PHE A 295 25.72 -5.63 16.63
C PHE A 295 24.70 -6.27 17.59
N VAL A 296 24.85 -7.55 17.88
CA VAL A 296 23.92 -8.29 18.77
C VAL A 296 24.60 -8.74 20.07
N SER A 297 23.98 -8.43 21.21
CA SER A 297 24.55 -8.67 22.55
C SER A 297 24.53 -10.14 22.97
N ASN A 298 23.55 -10.91 22.47
CA ASN A 298 23.40 -12.33 22.72
C ASN A 298 23.14 -13.05 21.39
N ASN A 299 23.73 -14.23 21.20
CA ASN A 299 23.53 -15.05 20.00
C ASN A 299 22.22 -15.85 20.06
N SER A 300 21.11 -15.19 20.43
CA SER A 300 19.78 -15.78 20.54
C SER A 300 19.08 -15.98 19.19
N PHE A 301 19.71 -15.52 18.11
CA PHE A 301 19.24 -15.65 16.74
C PHE A 301 19.83 -16.89 16.08
N ASP A 302 18.96 -17.65 15.41
CA ASP A 302 19.28 -18.90 14.71
C ASP A 302 19.48 -18.71 13.20
N PHE A 303 19.25 -17.50 12.69
CA PHE A 303 19.39 -17.14 11.29
C PHE A 303 20.47 -16.07 11.10
N SER A 304 21.21 -16.18 9.98
CA SER A 304 22.18 -15.17 9.57
C SER A 304 22.18 -14.94 8.06
N PHE A 305 22.60 -13.76 7.66
CA PHE A 305 22.79 -13.39 6.25
C PHE A 305 23.89 -12.33 6.12
N THR A 306 24.46 -12.21 4.92
CA THR A 306 25.48 -11.20 4.63
C THR A 306 25.02 -10.34 3.45
N PRO A 307 24.65 -9.07 3.67
CA PRO A 307 24.31 -8.14 2.59
C PRO A 307 25.49 -7.93 1.62
N GLN A 308 25.19 -7.93 0.32
CA GLN A 308 26.13 -7.65 -0.77
C GLN A 308 25.54 -6.65 -1.77
N PRO A 309 26.36 -5.83 -2.46
CA PRO A 309 25.85 -4.93 -3.49
C PRO A 309 25.03 -5.66 -4.56
N ASN A 310 23.87 -5.13 -4.91
CA ASN A 310 23.04 -5.63 -6.01
C ASN A 310 22.24 -4.49 -6.66
N PHE A 311 21.45 -4.80 -7.71
CA PHE A 311 20.64 -3.82 -8.45
C PHE A 311 19.57 -3.11 -7.61
N GLY A 312 19.23 -3.61 -6.43
CA GLY A 312 18.31 -2.94 -5.51
C GLY A 312 19.02 -2.14 -4.41
N ALA A 313 20.32 -2.34 -4.23
CA ALA A 313 21.09 -1.71 -3.18
C ALA A 313 22.59 -1.80 -3.53
N LYS A 314 23.11 -0.77 -4.19
CA LYS A 314 24.55 -0.66 -4.50
C LYS A 314 25.44 -0.59 -3.24
N HIS A 315 24.92 0.00 -2.17
CA HIS A 315 25.60 0.16 -0.88
C HIS A 315 24.68 -0.28 0.26
N PRO A 316 24.42 -1.58 0.43
CA PRO A 316 23.48 -2.07 1.43
C PRO A 316 24.01 -1.86 2.85
N LYS A 317 23.10 -1.69 3.81
CA LYS A 317 23.46 -1.60 5.22
C LYS A 317 24.17 -2.89 5.66
N HIS A 318 25.34 -2.73 6.26
CA HIS A 318 26.22 -3.83 6.70
C HIS A 318 26.79 -4.67 5.55
N GLU A 319 27.08 -4.03 4.41
CA GLU A 319 27.79 -4.64 3.29
C GLU A 319 28.99 -5.49 3.75
N GLY A 320 29.00 -6.77 3.33
CA GLY A 320 30.07 -7.72 3.64
C GLY A 320 30.12 -8.21 5.09
N LYS A 321 29.20 -7.79 5.97
CA LYS A 321 29.18 -8.21 7.38
C LYS A 321 28.06 -9.20 7.65
N VAL A 322 28.35 -10.22 8.46
CA VAL A 322 27.36 -11.18 8.92
C VAL A 322 26.37 -10.48 9.84
N CYS A 323 25.09 -10.53 9.48
CA CYS A 323 23.97 -10.05 10.27
C CYS A 323 23.26 -11.24 10.91
N LEU A 324 23.12 -11.23 12.24
CA LEU A 324 22.33 -12.21 12.99
C LEU A 324 20.91 -11.65 13.20
N GLY A 325 19.89 -12.49 13.04
CA GLY A 325 18.50 -12.06 13.16
C GLY A 325 17.47 -13.14 12.83
N ARG A 326 16.40 -12.79 12.10
CA ARG A 326 15.30 -13.72 11.78
C ARG A 326 14.96 -13.78 10.30
N ASP A 327 14.53 -14.97 9.87
CA ASP A 327 13.86 -15.21 8.59
C ASP A 327 12.34 -15.18 8.77
N LEU A 328 11.68 -14.28 8.04
CA LEU A 328 10.25 -14.02 8.13
C LEU A 328 9.49 -14.47 6.88
N ARG A 329 10.13 -15.17 5.93
CA ARG A 329 9.49 -15.59 4.67
C ARG A 329 8.26 -16.49 4.88
N SER A 330 8.23 -17.25 5.98
CA SER A 330 7.13 -18.13 6.38
C SER A 330 6.06 -17.45 7.25
N THR A 331 6.25 -16.16 7.61
CA THR A 331 5.29 -15.43 8.45
C THR A 331 3.92 -15.37 7.79
N GLU A 332 2.84 -15.56 8.54
CA GLU A 332 1.48 -15.38 8.01
C GLU A 332 1.23 -13.93 7.55
N LYS A 333 0.21 -13.73 6.71
CA LYS A 333 -0.15 -12.39 6.23
C LYS A 333 -0.57 -11.52 7.41
N LEU A 334 0.06 -10.36 7.55
CA LEU A 334 -0.23 -9.39 8.60
C LEU A 334 -1.44 -8.51 8.25
N SER A 335 -2.26 -8.25 9.26
CA SER A 335 -3.36 -7.26 9.25
C SER A 335 -3.17 -6.19 10.34
N SER A 336 -1.94 -6.06 10.85
CA SER A 336 -1.53 -5.03 11.81
C SER A 336 -0.01 -4.90 11.79
N LEU A 337 0.54 -3.75 12.19
CA LEU A 337 1.99 -3.59 12.32
C LEU A 337 2.54 -4.56 13.37
N ASN A 338 3.66 -5.22 13.09
CA ASN A 338 4.34 -6.04 14.07
C ASN A 338 5.54 -5.29 14.68
N LEU A 339 5.37 -4.78 15.91
CA LEU A 339 6.46 -4.12 16.64
C LEU A 339 7.36 -5.10 17.39
N SER A 340 6.97 -6.37 17.55
CA SER A 340 7.75 -7.31 18.36
C SER A 340 9.16 -7.48 17.80
N TRP A 341 9.33 -7.48 16.47
CA TRP A 341 10.63 -7.57 15.81
C TRP A 341 11.54 -6.37 16.10
N LEU A 342 10.97 -5.17 16.11
CA LEU A 342 11.71 -3.94 16.42
C LEU A 342 12.13 -3.91 17.90
N ILE A 343 11.21 -4.27 18.80
CA ILE A 343 11.45 -4.35 20.24
C ILE A 343 12.48 -5.44 20.56
N GLU A 344 12.35 -6.61 19.94
CA GLU A 344 13.30 -7.72 20.06
C GLU A 344 14.71 -7.31 19.63
N SER A 345 14.82 -6.64 18.49
CA SER A 345 16.11 -6.14 17.99
C SER A 345 16.72 -5.10 18.93
N TYR A 346 15.91 -4.18 19.47
CA TYR A 346 16.36 -3.20 20.46
C TYR A 346 16.82 -3.85 21.77
N ASN A 347 16.16 -4.93 22.20
CA ASN A 347 16.53 -5.64 23.42
C ASN A 347 17.81 -6.48 23.27
N ASN A 348 18.10 -6.96 22.05
CA ASN A 348 19.27 -7.78 21.75
C ASN A 348 20.42 -6.99 21.09
N THR A 349 20.37 -5.65 21.04
CA THR A 349 21.47 -4.84 20.49
C THR A 349 22.62 -4.71 21.51
N GLU A 350 23.86 -4.68 21.02
CA GLU A 350 25.05 -4.41 21.86
C GLU A 350 25.06 -2.99 22.43
N ASN A 351 24.51 -2.03 21.68
CA ASN A 351 24.51 -0.61 22.04
C ASN A 351 23.14 0.01 21.79
N LYS A 352 22.41 0.29 22.88
CA LYS A 352 21.07 0.89 22.84
C LYS A 352 21.10 2.35 22.38
N GLU A 353 22.12 3.11 22.75
CA GLU A 353 22.27 4.53 22.37
C GLU A 353 22.45 4.71 20.86
N LYS A 354 23.06 3.72 20.18
CA LYS A 354 23.27 3.72 18.72
C LYS A 354 22.22 2.95 17.93
N PHE A 355 21.21 2.38 18.59
CA PHE A 355 20.21 1.56 17.93
C PHE A 355 19.37 2.39 16.95
N PHE A 356 18.84 3.53 17.41
CA PHE A 356 18.05 4.44 16.58
C PHE A 356 18.92 5.53 15.96
N ASN A 357 18.65 5.87 14.70
CA ASN A 357 19.26 6.99 14.02
C ASN A 357 18.26 8.16 13.84
N LYS A 358 18.73 9.31 13.37
CA LYS A 358 17.92 10.53 13.20
C LYS A 358 16.74 10.38 12.23
N PHE A 359 16.73 9.34 11.39
CA PHE A 359 15.68 9.07 10.42
C PHE A 359 14.50 8.30 11.03
N PHE A 360 14.69 7.59 12.15
CA PHE A 360 13.62 6.81 12.78
C PHE A 360 12.35 7.62 13.08
N PRO A 361 12.40 8.81 13.70
CA PRO A 361 11.19 9.58 13.96
C PRO A 361 10.47 10.05 12.69
N LYS A 362 11.20 10.20 11.57
CA LYS A 362 10.61 10.56 10.27
C LYS A 362 9.80 9.40 9.68
N LEU A 363 10.31 8.16 9.79
CA LEU A 363 9.59 6.95 9.39
C LEU A 363 8.40 6.66 10.32
N ALA A 364 8.66 6.65 11.62
CA ALA A 364 7.64 6.48 12.67
C ALA A 364 6.58 7.59 12.61
N GLY A 365 6.93 8.77 12.14
CA GLY A 365 6.03 9.92 12.11
C GLY A 365 5.72 10.48 13.50
N THR A 366 6.43 10.04 14.52
CA THR A 366 6.43 10.64 15.86
C THR A 366 7.77 10.35 16.52
N LYS A 367 8.17 11.18 17.49
CA LYS A 367 9.29 10.87 18.38
C LYS A 367 8.89 9.84 19.46
N LYS A 368 7.60 9.70 19.76
CA LYS A 368 7.09 8.90 20.88
C LYS A 368 7.43 7.41 20.76
N LEU A 369 7.38 6.84 19.55
CA LEU A 369 7.63 5.41 19.36
C LEU A 369 9.02 5.00 19.86
N GLN A 370 10.05 5.81 19.57
CA GLN A 370 11.41 5.56 20.05
C GLN A 370 11.43 5.59 21.58
N THR A 371 10.93 6.67 22.18
CA THR A 371 10.90 6.83 23.63
C THR A 371 10.14 5.71 24.34
N GLN A 372 9.03 5.23 23.78
CA GLN A 372 8.26 4.14 24.35
C GLN A 372 9.01 2.81 24.33
N ILE A 373 9.75 2.51 23.25
CA ILE A 373 10.61 1.32 23.16
C ILE A 373 11.77 1.43 24.15
N GLU A 374 12.40 2.61 24.25
CA GLU A 374 13.48 2.86 25.20
C GLU A 374 13.03 2.69 26.66
N GLN A 375 11.79 3.05 26.97
CA GLN A 375 11.13 2.86 28.28
C GLN A 375 10.67 1.42 28.55
N GLY A 376 10.81 0.51 27.57
CA GLY A 376 10.47 -0.90 27.74
C GLY A 376 8.98 -1.22 27.64
N LEU A 377 8.17 -0.35 27.03
CA LEU A 377 6.76 -0.65 26.80
C LEU A 377 6.61 -1.85 25.85
N SER A 378 5.60 -2.67 26.13
CA SER A 378 5.20 -3.77 25.24
C SER A 378 4.57 -3.25 23.95
N SER A 379 4.56 -4.09 22.91
CA SER A 379 3.86 -3.77 21.65
C SER A 379 2.39 -3.42 21.87
N LYS A 380 1.73 -4.03 22.86
CA LYS A 380 0.32 -3.77 23.17
C LYS A 380 0.13 -2.37 23.75
N GLU A 381 0.98 -1.97 24.69
CA GLU A 381 0.93 -0.64 25.31
C GLU A 381 1.23 0.46 24.29
N ILE A 382 2.26 0.27 23.46
CA ILE A 382 2.61 1.19 22.37
C ILE A 382 1.42 1.36 21.41
N LYS A 383 0.86 0.25 20.92
CA LYS A 383 -0.29 0.28 20.00
C LYS A 383 -1.51 0.98 20.58
N ALA A 384 -1.74 0.87 21.89
CA ALA A 384 -2.84 1.56 22.55
C ALA A 384 -2.71 3.09 22.43
N THR A 385 -1.49 3.62 22.40
CA THR A 385 -1.24 5.08 22.41
C THR A 385 -1.68 5.80 21.13
N TRP A 386 -1.72 5.12 19.98
CA TRP A 386 -2.16 5.72 18.72
C TRP A 386 -3.60 5.40 18.32
N GLN A 387 -4.32 4.57 19.08
CA GLN A 387 -5.71 4.22 18.76
C GLN A 387 -6.64 5.44 18.71
N LYS A 388 -6.43 6.42 19.59
CA LYS A 388 -7.17 7.70 19.55
C LYS A 388 -6.98 8.42 18.21
N GLY A 389 -5.74 8.47 17.72
CA GLY A 389 -5.41 9.07 16.42
C GLY A 389 -6.02 8.30 15.25
N ILE A 390 -5.94 6.97 15.29
CA ILE A 390 -6.56 6.09 14.27
C ILE A 390 -8.08 6.29 14.23
N ASN A 391 -8.75 6.37 15.38
CA ASN A 391 -10.20 6.58 15.42
C ASN A 391 -10.60 7.93 14.83
N GLY A 392 -9.83 8.99 15.11
CA GLY A 392 -10.03 10.29 14.46
C GLY A 392 -9.80 10.21 12.94
N PHE A 393 -8.73 9.55 12.50
CA PHE A 393 -8.43 9.36 11.08
C PHE A 393 -9.52 8.59 10.34
N LYS A 394 -10.09 7.53 10.93
CA LYS A 394 -11.17 6.74 10.33
C LYS A 394 -12.39 7.59 9.99
N ILE A 395 -12.81 8.48 10.89
CA ILE A 395 -13.93 9.41 10.69
C ILE A 395 -13.65 10.35 9.50
N VAL A 396 -12.42 10.85 9.38
CA VAL A 396 -12.04 11.73 8.25
C VAL A 396 -11.98 10.92 6.96
N ARG A 397 -11.39 9.72 6.98
CA ARG A 397 -11.25 8.80 5.84
C ARG A 397 -12.58 8.47 5.19
N GLU A 398 -13.64 8.24 5.96
CA GLU A 398 -14.98 7.88 5.46
C GLU A 398 -15.55 8.90 4.46
N LYS A 399 -15.14 10.17 4.56
CA LYS A 399 -15.57 11.22 3.60
C LYS A 399 -15.00 11.03 2.19
N TYR A 400 -13.92 10.26 2.06
CA TYR A 400 -13.11 10.18 0.84
C TYR A 400 -13.02 8.77 0.26
N THR A 401 -13.44 7.75 1.01
CA THR A 401 -13.48 6.37 0.53
C THR A 401 -14.52 6.18 -0.56
N ILE A 402 -14.18 5.40 -1.59
CA ILE A 402 -15.05 5.17 -2.76
C ILE A 402 -15.24 3.68 -3.12
N TYR A 403 -14.79 2.77 -2.25
CA TYR A 403 -14.83 1.32 -2.43
C TYR A 403 -15.38 0.57 -1.22
#